data_AF-A0A7U9RZ07-F1
#
_entry.id   AF-A0A7U9RZ07-F1
#
_cell.length_a   1.000
_cell.length_b   1.000
_cell.length_c   1.000
_cell.angle_alpha   90.00
_cell.angle_beta   90.00
_cell.angle_gamma   90.00
#
_symmetry.space_group_name_H-M   'P 1'
#
loop_
_entity.id
_entity.type
_entity.pdbx_description
1 polymer ?
#
loop_
_entity_poly.entity_id
_entity_poly.type
_entity_poly.pdbx_seq_one_letter_code
_entity_poly.pdbx_strand_id
1 'polypeptide(L)' 'MGFEKKEEQGQDIKLEQINEMLSDALSLLILLENDMEIQKSDGIHARILKMIHGNLKGIQKELSAYMRQEEE' A
#
# COMPACT_ATOMS: atom_id res chain seq x y z
N MET A 1 -30.21 -17.64 2.84
CA MET A 1 -28.82 -17.51 3.35
C MET A 1 -27.78 -17.81 2.26
N GLY A 2 -27.98 -17.36 1.01
CA GLY A 2 -27.04 -17.67 -0.11
C GLY A 2 -26.58 -16.47 -0.93
N PHE A 3 -27.10 -15.27 -0.61
CA PHE A 3 -26.73 -14.03 -1.28
C PHE A 3 -25.68 -13.23 -0.49
N GLU A 4 -25.77 -13.22 0.85
CA GLU A 4 -24.81 -12.54 1.73
C GLU A 4 -23.37 -13.07 1.55
N LYS A 5 -23.19 -14.39 1.43
CA LYS A 5 -21.85 -15.01 1.23
C LYS A 5 -21.15 -14.65 -0.09
N LYS A 6 -21.87 -14.18 -1.11
CA LYS A 6 -21.26 -13.79 -2.39
C LYS A 6 -20.73 -12.35 -2.37
N GLU A 7 -21.31 -11.49 -1.53
CA GLU A 7 -20.89 -10.10 -1.40
C GLU A 7 -19.62 -9.99 -0.55
N GLU A 8 -19.52 -10.76 0.54
CA GLU A 8 -18.31 -10.87 1.37
C GLU A 8 -17.10 -11.35 0.56
N GLN A 9 -17.22 -12.45 -0.19
CA GLN A 9 -16.14 -12.95 -1.06
C GLN A 9 -15.71 -11.94 -2.15
N GLY A 10 -16.62 -11.11 -2.63
CA GLY A 10 -16.32 -10.08 -3.62
C GLY A 10 -15.61 -8.85 -3.04
N GLN A 11 -15.76 -8.61 -1.73
CA GLN A 11 -15.05 -7.57 -0.99
C GLN A 11 -13.63 -8.02 -0.64
N ASP A 12 -13.46 -9.26 -0.17
CA ASP A 12 -12.14 -9.83 0.16
C ASP A 12 -11.18 -9.78 -1.04
N ILE A 13 -11.65 -10.22 -2.21
CA ILE A 13 -10.85 -10.20 -3.45
C ILE A 13 -10.43 -8.76 -3.84
N LYS A 14 -11.29 -7.76 -3.57
CA LYS A 14 -10.95 -6.36 -3.85
C LYS A 14 -9.93 -5.82 -2.85
N LEU A 15 -10.02 -6.19 -1.59
CA LEU A 15 -9.06 -5.76 -0.56
C LEU A 15 -7.68 -6.38 -0.80
N GLU A 16 -7.61 -7.66 -1.19
CA GLU A 16 -6.37 -8.30 -1.62
C GLU A 16 -5.73 -7.57 -2.80
N GLN A 17 -6.50 -7.27 -3.85
CA GLN A 17 -6.01 -6.52 -5.01
C GLN A 17 -5.50 -5.12 -4.63
N ILE A 18 -6.20 -4.41 -3.74
CA ILE A 18 -5.76 -3.11 -3.25
C ILE A 18 -4.46 -3.24 -2.45
N ASN A 19 -4.30 -4.30 -1.65
CA ASN A 19 -3.08 -4.56 -0.89
C ASN A 19 -1.89 -4.87 -1.80
N GLU A 20 -2.09 -5.68 -2.84
CA GLU A 20 -1.07 -5.94 -3.87
C GLU A 20 -0.65 -4.65 -4.59
N MET A 21 -1.61 -3.85 -5.04
CA MET A 21 -1.34 -2.57 -5.70
C MET A 21 -0.56 -1.59 -4.79
N LEU A 22 -0.88 -1.56 -3.49
CA LEU A 22 -0.15 -0.76 -2.50
C LEU A 22 1.28 -1.25 -2.31
N SER A 23 1.48 -2.57 -2.29
CA SER A 23 2.80 -3.19 -2.19
C SER A 23 3.68 -2.88 -3.40
N ASP A 24 3.10 -2.95 -4.61
CA ASP A 24 3.77 -2.59 -5.86
C ASP A 24 4.13 -1.10 -5.88
N ALA A 25 3.19 -0.23 -5.50
CA ALA A 25 3.42 1.21 -5.41
C ALA A 25 4.55 1.55 -4.44
N LEU A 26 4.59 0.92 -3.27
CA LEU A 26 5.66 1.09 -2.29
C LEU A 26 7.02 0.61 -2.84
N SER A 27 7.04 -0.51 -3.54
CA SER A 27 8.25 -1.04 -4.16
C SER A 27 8.83 -0.08 -5.21
N LEU A 28 7.97 0.47 -6.07
CA LEU A 28 8.36 1.49 -7.05
C LEU A 28 8.84 2.78 -6.38
N LEU A 29 8.19 3.18 -5.28
CA LEU A 29 8.55 4.39 -4.55
C LEU A 29 9.94 4.26 -3.89
N ILE A 30 10.26 3.09 -3.34
CA ILE A 30 11.60 2.79 -2.80
C ILE A 30 12.66 2.87 -3.90
N LEU A 31 12.38 2.32 -5.09
CA LEU A 31 13.30 2.41 -6.23
C LEU A 31 13.53 3.87 -6.64
N LEU A 32 12.47 4.68 -6.66
CA LEU A 32 12.56 6.11 -6.97
C LEU A 32 13.32 6.90 -5.90
N GLU A 33 13.12 6.59 -4.61
CA GLU A 33 13.89 7.19 -3.51
C GLU A 33 15.40 6.91 -3.67
N ASN A 34 15.74 5.65 -3.97
CA ASN A 34 17.13 5.23 -4.17
C ASN A 34 17.76 5.92 -5.39
N ASP A 35 17.04 5.99 -6.51
CA ASP A 35 17.52 6.66 -7.73
C ASP A 35 17.76 8.15 -7.48
N MET A 36 16.85 8.83 -6.78
CA MET A 36 17.02 10.24 -6.42
C MET A 36 18.19 10.48 -5.47
N GLU A 37 18.43 9.57 -4.51
CA GLU A 37 19.58 9.65 -3.61
C GLU A 37 20.90 9.52 -4.37
N ILE A 38 20.97 8.59 -5.34
CA ILE A 38 22.12 8.41 -6.23
C ILE A 38 22.36 9.66 -7.10
N GLN A 39 21.28 10.24 -7.64
CA GLN A 39 21.35 11.42 -8.49
C GLN A 39 21.60 12.73 -7.72
N LYS A 40 21.70 12.69 -6.38
CA LYS A 40 21.78 13.88 -5.51
C LYS A 40 20.66 14.88 -5.80
N SER A 41 19.46 14.35 -6.05
CA SER A 41 18.26 15.14 -6.30
C SER A 41 17.99 16.11 -5.14
N ASP A 42 17.41 17.25 -5.46
CA ASP A 42 17.20 18.35 -4.52
C ASP A 42 16.42 17.89 -3.27
N GLY A 43 16.78 18.43 -2.11
CA GLY A 43 16.30 17.96 -0.80
C GLY A 43 14.77 18.05 -0.63
N ILE A 44 14.12 18.92 -1.41
CA ILE A 44 12.65 19.06 -1.43
C ILE A 44 11.99 17.81 -2.05
N HIS A 45 12.50 17.31 -3.18
CA HIS A 45 11.94 16.13 -3.83
C HIS A 45 12.09 14.90 -2.93
N ALA A 46 13.29 14.71 -2.34
CA ALA A 46 13.53 13.63 -1.39
C ALA A 46 12.62 13.70 -0.16
N ARG A 47 12.32 14.91 0.33
CA ARG A 47 11.41 15.11 1.47
C ARG A 47 9.97 14.76 1.13
N ILE A 48 9.49 15.19 -0.04
CA ILE A 48 8.13 14.87 -0.52
C ILE A 48 7.99 13.35 -0.70
N LEU A 49 8.99 12.70 -1.30
CA LEU A 49 8.98 11.25 -1.52
C LEU A 49 8.92 10.47 -0.21
N LYS A 50 9.76 10.83 0.78
CA LYS A 50 9.72 10.20 2.11
C LYS A 50 8.37 10.37 2.83
N MET A 51 7.70 11.51 2.66
CA MET A 51 6.35 11.71 3.21
C MET A 51 5.33 10.80 2.53
N ILE A 52 5.38 10.67 1.20
CA ILE A 52 4.49 9.79 0.45
C ILE A 52 4.73 8.32 0.83
N HIS A 53 5.99 7.88 0.93
CA HIS A 53 6.34 6.55 1.42
C HIS A 53 5.75 6.29 2.81
N GLY A 54 5.97 7.20 3.76
CA GLY A 54 5.46 7.06 5.12
C GLY A 54 3.94 6.87 5.16
N ASN A 55 3.20 7.68 4.39
CA ASN A 55 1.75 7.59 4.30
C ASN A 55 1.28 6.27 3.68
N LEU A 56 1.87 5.87 2.54
CA LEU A 56 1.52 4.61 1.86
C LEU A 56 1.81 3.39 2.74
N LYS A 57 2.94 3.41 3.46
CA LYS A 57 3.31 2.34 4.39
C LYS A 57 2.37 2.27 5.59
N GLY A 58 1.87 3.42 6.06
CA GLY A 58 0.83 3.50 7.09
C GLY A 58 -0.47 2.83 6.62
N ILE A 59 -0.96 3.25 5.44
CA ILE A 59 -2.17 2.69 4.82
C ILE A 59 -2.04 1.18 4.59
N GLN A 60 -0.90 0.70 4.07
CA GLN A 60 -0.67 -0.73 3.85
C GLN A 60 -0.73 -1.52 5.17
N LYS A 61 -0.16 -0.97 6.25
CA LYS A 61 -0.21 -1.61 7.57
C LYS A 61 -1.63 -1.66 8.14
N GLU A 62 -2.39 -0.58 8.02
CA GLU A 62 -3.78 -0.53 8.46
C GLU A 62 -4.65 -1.50 7.67
N LEU A 63 -4.50 -1.53 6.34
CA LEU A 63 -5.20 -2.47 5.48
C LEU A 63 -4.85 -3.93 5.82
N SER A 64 -3.57 -4.23 6.02
CA SER A 64 -3.13 -5.57 6.42
C SER A 64 -3.66 -5.97 7.81
N ALA A 65 -3.78 -5.02 8.73
CA ALA A 65 -4.35 -5.27 10.05
C ALA A 65 -5.85 -5.52 9.98
N TYR A 66 -6.56 -4.76 9.13
CA TYR A 66 -8.00 -4.93 8.88
C TYR A 66 -8.29 -6.32 8.31
N MET A 67 -7.56 -6.75 7.28
CA MET A 67 -7.73 -8.08 6.67
C MET A 67 -7.49 -9.21 7.67
N ARG A 68 -6.52 -9.07 8.59
CA ARG A 68 -6.27 -10.09 9.64
C ARG A 68 -7.36 -10.15 10.70
N GLN A 69 -8.08 -9.05 10.94
CA GLN A 69 -9.20 -9.03 11.90
C GLN A 69 -10.47 -9.65 11.32
N GLU A 70 -10.63 -9.69 10.00
CA GLU A 70 -11.74 -10.40 9.33
C GLU A 70 -11.50 -11.93 9.24
N GLU A 71 -10.26 -12.39 9.42
CA GLU A 71 -9.90 -13.82 9.42
C GLU A 71 -10.08 -14.53 10.80
N GLU A 72 -10.27 -13.79 11.90
CA GLU A 72 -10.49 -14.31 13.28
C GLU A 72 -11.98 -14.40 13.67
#